data_AF-A0A2G2MLA3-F1
#
_entry.id   AF-A0A2G2MLA3-F1
#
_cell.length_a   1.000
_cell.length_b   1.000
_cell.length_c   1.000
_cell.angle_alpha   90.00
_cell.angle_beta   90.00
_cell.angle_gamma   90.00
#
_symmetry.space_group_name_H-M   'P 1'
#
loop_
_entity.id
_entity.type
_entity.pdbx_description
1 polymer ?
#
loop_
_entity_poly.entity_id
_entity_poly.type
_entity_poly.pdbx_seq_one_letter_code
_entity_poly.pdbx_strand_id
1 'polypeptide(L)' 'MYLVGSIFLFIGAFMVYMTSPILQMLKKKEGKMILYVKVAGLVVAIIGAILLFLADRPEVLEFLRIF' A
#
# COMPACT_ATOMS: atom_id res chain seq x y z
N MET A 1 8.88 -13.72 1.67
CA MET A 1 7.51 -13.18 1.74
C MET A 1 7.50 -11.69 2.13
N TYR A 2 8.38 -11.26 3.04
CA TYR A 2 8.46 -9.87 3.51
C TYR A 2 8.70 -8.83 2.39
N LEU A 3 9.65 -9.08 1.48
CA LEU A 3 9.94 -8.15 0.37
C LEU A 3 8.71 -7.97 -0.55
N VAL A 4 8.03 -9.07 -0.88
CA VAL A 4 6.83 -9.05 -1.74
C VAL A 4 5.69 -8.32 -1.05
N GLY A 5 5.45 -8.58 0.24
CA GLY A 5 4.46 -7.87 1.04
C GLY A 5 4.77 -6.36 1.13
N SER A 6 6.05 -6.01 1.30
CA SER A 6 6.50 -4.61 1.33
C SER A 6 6.20 -3.90 0.01
N ILE A 7 6.53 -4.53 -1.12
CA ILE A 7 6.27 -3.97 -2.46
C ILE A 7 4.77 -3.74 -2.67
N PHE A 8 3.94 -4.75 -2.36
CA PHE A 8 2.49 -4.63 -2.49
C PHE A 8 1.91 -3.53 -1.59
N LEU A 9 2.41 -3.43 -0.36
CA LEU A 9 1.99 -2.39 0.58
C LEU A 9 2.36 -0.99 0.08
N PHE A 10 3.59 -0.81 -0.42
CA PHE A 10 4.04 0.46 -0.98
C PHE A 10 3.26 0.85 -2.24
N ILE A 11 3.04 -0.08 -3.17
CA ILE A 11 2.27 0.20 -4.39
C ILE A 11 0.82 0.53 -4.05
N GLY A 12 0.18 -0.25 -3.17
CA GLY A 12 -1.19 0.02 -2.73
C GLY A 12 -1.32 1.38 -2.04
N ALA A 13 -0.42 1.70 -1.11
CA ALA A 13 -0.38 3.00 -0.45
C ALA A 13 -0.14 4.15 -1.45
N PHE A 14 0.79 3.97 -2.38
CA PHE A 14 1.06 4.95 -3.43
C PHE A 14 -0.19 5.22 -4.27
N MET A 15 -0.92 4.18 -4.70
CA MET A 15 -2.17 4.34 -5.44
C MET A 15 -3.21 5.11 -4.61
N VAL A 16 -3.39 4.81 -3.33
CA VAL A 16 -4.38 5.51 -2.49
C VAL A 16 -4.06 7.01 -2.36
N TYR A 17 -2.80 7.35 -2.12
CA TYR A 17 -2.39 8.74 -1.86
C TYR A 17 -2.16 9.56 -3.14
N MET A 18 -1.56 8.98 -4.18
CA MET A 18 -1.18 9.72 -5.39
C MET A 18 -2.32 9.88 -6.40
N THR A 19 -3.40 9.11 -6.28
CA THR A 19 -4.57 9.27 -7.16
C THR A 19 -5.17 10.68 -7.09
N SER A 20 -5.24 11.29 -5.90
CA SER A 20 -5.77 12.66 -5.75
C SER A 20 -4.91 13.72 -6.48
N PRO A 21 -3.59 13.84 -6.23
CA PRO A 21 -2.76 14.84 -6.92
C PRO A 21 -2.67 14.57 -8.43
N ILE A 22 -2.60 13.31 -8.87
CA ILE A 22 -2.53 12.97 -10.30
C ILE A 22 -3.81 13.42 -11.04
N LEU A 23 -5.00 13.18 -10.47
CA LEU A 23 -6.25 13.65 -11.09
C LEU A 23 -6.42 15.17 -11.02
N GLN A 24 -5.92 15.82 -9.97
CA GLN A 24 -5.89 17.27 -9.89
C GLN A 24 -5.00 17.88 -10.98
N MET A 25 -3.82 17.30 -11.25
CA MET A 25 -2.94 17.71 -12.35
C MET A 25 -3.61 17.53 -13.72
N LEU A 26 -4.40 16.46 -13.89
CA LEU A 26 -5.12 16.17 -15.14
C LEU A 26 -6.42 16.97 -15.33
N LYS A 27 -6.79 17.85 -14.38
CA LYS A 27 -8.07 18.61 -14.37
C LYS A 27 -9.34 17.77 -14.54
N LYS A 28 -9.26 16.44 -14.37
CA LYS A 28 -10.41 15.53 -14.40
C LYS A 28 -10.96 15.36 -12.99
N LYS A 29 -12.22 15.79 -12.78
CA LYS A 29 -12.93 15.69 -11.49
C LYS A 29 -13.98 14.59 -11.50
N GLU A 30 -13.62 13.40 -11.95
CA GLU A 30 -14.52 12.24 -11.82
C GLU A 30 -14.37 11.63 -10.42
N GLY A 31 -15.06 12.21 -9.43
CA GLY A 31 -14.98 11.79 -8.03
C GLY A 31 -15.28 10.30 -7.79
N LYS A 32 -16.15 9.69 -8.62
CA LYS A 32 -16.43 8.25 -8.59
C LYS A 32 -15.20 7.42 -9.00
N MET A 33 -14.48 7.84 -10.05
CA MET A 33 -13.28 7.17 -10.53
C MET A 33 -12.16 7.21 -9.47
N ILE A 34 -12.00 8.35 -8.79
CA ILE A 34 -11.04 8.49 -7.67
C ILE A 34 -11.36 7.48 -6.57
N LEU A 35 -12.63 7.35 -6.21
CA LEU A 35 -13.05 6.41 -5.18
C LEU A 35 -12.72 4.96 -5.57
N TYR A 36 -13.01 4.55 -6.81
CA TYR A 36 -12.68 3.20 -7.28
C TYR A 36 -11.19 2.90 -7.22
N VAL A 37 -10.34 3.83 -7.66
CA VAL A 37 -8.88 3.63 -7.62
C VAL A 37 -8.36 3.58 -6.18
N LYS A 38 -8.91 4.42 -5.28
CA LYS A 38 -8.56 4.36 -3.85
C LYS A 38 -8.98 3.05 -3.20
N VAL A 39 -10.18 2.55 -3.49
CA VAL A 39 -10.65 1.26 -2.97
C VAL A 39 -9.78 0.12 -3.50
N ALA A 40 -9.46 0.11 -4.79
CA ALA A 40 -8.56 -0.90 -5.38
C ALA A 40 -7.15 -0.85 -4.76
N GLY A 41 -6.58 0.34 -4.61
CA GLY A 41 -5.27 0.52 -3.96
C GLY A 41 -5.27 0.09 -2.49
N LEU A 42 -6.38 0.32 -1.78
CA LEU A 42 -6.54 -0.12 -0.39
C LEU A 42 -6.55 -1.65 -0.30
N VAL A 43 -7.27 -2.34 -1.19
CA VAL A 43 -7.28 -3.81 -1.26
C VAL A 43 -5.87 -4.36 -1.48
N VAL A 44 -5.12 -3.76 -2.41
CA VAL A 44 -3.72 -4.15 -2.68
C VAL A 44 -2.84 -3.94 -1.45
N ALA A 45 -3.00 -2.82 -0.74
CA ALA A 45 -2.27 -2.54 0.49
C ALA A 45 -2.59 -3.53 1.62
N ILE A 46 -3.87 -3.92 1.76
CA ILE A 46 -4.32 -4.93 2.73
C ILE A 46 -3.67 -6.29 2.44
N ILE A 47 -3.65 -6.71 1.17
CA ILE A 47 -2.99 -7.95 0.76
C ILE A 47 -1.49 -7.89 1.08
N GLY A 48 -0.84 -6.77 0.76
CA GLY A 48 0.57 -6.55 1.11
C GLY A 48 0.83 -6.64 2.62
N ALA A 49 -0.03 -6.04 3.44
CA ALA A 49 0.06 -6.13 4.89
C ALA A 49 -0.09 -7.57 5.38
N ILE A 50 -1.08 -8.32 4.88
CA ILE A 50 -1.27 -9.74 5.25
C ILE A 50 -0.02 -10.55 4.88
N LEU A 51 0.56 -10.32 3.71
CA LEU A 51 1.80 -10.99 3.29
C LEU A 51 3.01 -10.63 4.16
N LEU A 52 3.06 -9.42 4.72
CA LEU A 52 4.07 -9.02 5.70
C LEU A 52 3.89 -9.74 7.03
N PHE A 53 2.65 -9.87 7.52
CA PHE A 53 2.38 -10.58 8.77
C PHE A 53 2.55 -12.10 8.65
N LEU A 54 2.30 -12.67 7.47
CA LEU A 54 2.53 -14.09 7.17
C LEU A 54 3.99 -14.40 6.83
N ALA A 55 4.77 -13.39 6.44
CA ALA A 55 6.21 -13.53 6.38
C ALA A 55 6.72 -13.55 7.83
N ASP A 56 6.85 -14.75 8.40
CA ASP A 56 7.50 -14.96 9.70
C ASP A 56 8.67 -13.98 9.87
N ARG A 57 8.66 -13.29 11.03
CA ARG A 57 9.46 -12.10 11.32
C ARG A 57 10.88 -12.25 10.72
N PRO A 58 11.35 -11.31 9.88
CA PRO A 58 12.74 -11.36 9.46
C PRO A 58 13.60 -11.20 10.73
N GLU A 59 14.51 -12.15 10.96
CA GLU A 59 15.55 -12.09 12.00
C GLU A 59 16.28 -10.73 12.00
N VAL A 60 16.26 -10.03 10.86
CA VAL A 60 16.79 -8.68 10.67
C VAL A 60 16.05 -7.58 11.45
N LEU A 61 14.85 -7.82 11.99
CA LEU A 61 14.15 -6.89 12.90
C LEU A 61 14.39 -7.20 14.38
N GLU A 62 15.23 -8.19 14.72
CA GLU A 62 15.60 -8.48 16.11
C GLU A 62 16.32 -7.31 16.79
N PHE A 63 16.98 -6.41 16.07
CA PHE A 63 17.62 -5.23 16.68
C PHE A 63 16.61 -4.21 17.25
N LEU A 64 15.34 -4.23 16.80
CA LEU A 64 14.25 -3.44 17.39
C LEU A 64 13.66 -4.11 18.63
N ARG A 65 14.08 -5.34 18.93
CA ARG A 65 13.73 -6.06 20.14
C ARG A 65 14.64 -5.59 21.28
N ILE A 66 14.44 -4.35 21.72
CA ILE A 66 14.87 -3.92 23.05
C ILE A 66 13.87 -4.58 24.01
N PHE A 67 14.04 -5.86 24.30
CA PHE A 67 13.50 -6.69 25.41
C PHE A 67 13.46 -8.18 25.02
#